data_AF-A0A373RQA3-F1
#
_entry.id   AF-A0A373RQA3-F1
#
_cell.length_a   1.000
_cell.length_b   1.000
_cell.length_c   1.000
_cell.angle_alpha   90.00
_cell.angle_beta   90.00
_cell.angle_gamma   90.00
#
_symmetry.space_group_name_H-M   'P 1'
#
loop_
_entity.id
_entity.type
_entity.pdbx_description
1 polymer ?
#
loop_
_entity_poly.entity_id
_entity_poly.type
_entity_poly.pdbx_seq_one_letter_code
_entity_poly.pdbx_strand_id
1 'polypeptide(L)'
;MKKKKALATMLAAVMALGMTACGSTNTTSSSTSSTDTASTTSKENTSSSSAAQTTADEGAPYEVVLEWPAIGNTPTEENLQKIEAAINEVTVPEINCTVKLYPVELNDLSNANTLAISTGEKVDLIVSVSTGVGTLVDQGLIVPMDEYVDTYGADIQRKLGDALSNGIYQNQLYGVSSAYIQAESYGFIARADLLDAAGVEIDESKVYTLDELSDIMDTVAATQQVGNGFYMVANINSTSDIYTSFFGSVDTLGASTASGGLLLTDGYDNTTIENIYGSDAYADYAKTMYDWAQKGYIPADAASNTDDGQVQLKTGNYFGEFYWTTPGGAEGIGANVGYDFKKIHLAEPCKKTSQSVLWSIPTTSENPQKAFEFLNLLYGDNDIDDTLMFGLEGETYQVVEDNGTDRVVKFVDGIDAASAPYYCYAGVYGDRLTWSIWEPNTIDFNQQLRDFNDSITAASPALGYSFEITDDISSAYSAVSAVVKQYTPTISAGAANPDTYLPQFIQDLETAGINDVIAENQKQFDAWRAAK
;
A
#
# COMPACT_ATOMS: atom_id res chain seq x y z
N MET A 1 0.58 43.03 19.62
CA MET A 1 -0.21 43.08 18.36
C MET A 1 0.15 44.25 17.42
N LYS A 2 1.42 44.68 17.30
CA LYS A 2 1.83 45.72 16.32
C LYS A 2 3.05 45.36 15.45
N LYS A 3 3.55 44.12 15.54
CA LYS A 3 4.66 43.61 14.70
C LYS A 3 4.26 42.54 13.69
N LYS A 4 2.99 42.08 13.69
CA LYS A 4 2.47 41.11 12.71
C LYS A 4 1.83 41.73 11.46
N LYS A 5 1.65 43.06 11.42
CA LYS A 5 1.04 43.79 10.29
C LYS A 5 2.04 44.44 9.31
N ALA A 6 3.35 44.34 9.58
CA ALA A 6 4.39 44.90 8.71
C ALA A 6 5.03 43.86 7.77
N LEU A 7 4.81 42.56 8.01
CA LEU A 7 5.38 41.47 7.21
C LEU A 7 4.46 41.07 6.03
N ALA A 8 3.15 41.32 6.15
CA ALA A 8 2.16 40.98 5.12
C ALA A 8 2.16 41.94 3.92
N THR A 9 2.78 43.13 4.03
CA THR A 9 2.78 44.15 2.98
C THR A 9 4.04 44.13 2.10
N MET A 10 5.03 43.30 2.43
CA MET A 10 6.30 43.19 1.68
C MET A 10 6.34 41.97 0.74
N LEU A 11 5.42 41.02 0.89
CA LEU A 11 5.30 39.83 0.03
C LEU A 11 4.42 40.04 -1.21
N ALA A 12 3.61 41.11 -1.24
CA ALA A 12 2.69 41.40 -2.35
C ALA A 12 3.30 42.27 -3.48
N ALA A 13 4.60 42.58 -3.42
CA ALA A 13 5.27 43.48 -4.36
C ALA A 13 6.34 42.81 -5.25
N VAL A 14 6.47 41.47 -5.21
CA VAL A 14 7.48 40.73 -6.00
C VAL A 14 6.86 39.88 -7.13
N MET A 15 5.52 39.75 -7.20
CA MET A 15 4.83 39.02 -8.28
C MET A 15 4.35 39.90 -9.45
N ALA A 16 5.07 40.97 -9.74
CA ALA A 16 4.78 41.80 -10.91
C ALA A 16 6.09 42.33 -11.48
N LEU A 17 6.78 41.51 -12.29
CA LEU A 17 7.75 41.88 -13.33
C LEU A 17 8.33 40.60 -13.94
N GLY A 18 7.89 40.23 -15.14
CA GLY A 18 8.48 39.08 -15.85
C GLY A 18 7.70 38.57 -17.06
N MET A 19 7.14 39.45 -17.89
CA MET A 19 6.73 39.09 -19.25
C MET A 19 7.47 39.99 -20.25
N THR A 20 7.94 39.36 -21.35
CA THR A 20 8.45 39.87 -22.64
C THR A 20 9.95 39.73 -22.94
N ALA A 21 10.21 39.39 -24.22
CA ALA A 21 11.47 39.34 -25.00
C ALA A 21 12.17 37.96 -25.02
N CYS A 22 12.48 37.30 -26.14
CA CYS A 22 12.51 37.66 -27.57
C CYS A 22 12.39 36.40 -28.45
N GLY A 23 11.85 36.59 -29.67
CA GLY A 23 11.71 35.55 -30.68
C GLY A 23 12.92 35.37 -31.61
N SER A 24 12.84 34.24 -32.34
CA SER A 24 13.32 33.94 -33.70
C SER A 24 14.77 34.24 -34.08
N THR A 25 15.51 33.20 -34.50
CA THR A 25 16.27 33.28 -35.76
C THR A 25 16.36 31.94 -36.46
N ASN A 26 16.02 31.99 -37.74
CA ASN A 26 16.01 30.93 -38.74
C ASN A 26 17.42 30.79 -39.31
N THR A 27 17.94 29.58 -39.54
CA THR A 27 19.00 29.37 -40.54
C THR A 27 18.85 27.99 -41.16
N THR A 28 18.36 28.01 -42.39
CA THR A 28 18.39 26.92 -43.36
C THR A 28 19.83 26.69 -43.82
N SER A 29 20.24 25.43 -43.95
CA SER A 29 21.22 25.01 -44.97
C SER A 29 20.91 23.59 -45.41
N SER A 30 20.91 23.47 -46.73
CA SER A 30 20.29 22.48 -47.59
C SER A 30 21.22 21.33 -47.98
N SER A 31 20.59 20.24 -48.44
CA SER A 31 21.05 19.24 -49.42
C SER A 31 22.22 18.34 -49.03
N THR A 32 22.12 17.01 -49.15
CA THR A 32 21.89 16.34 -50.44
C THR A 32 21.35 14.91 -50.26
N SER A 33 20.38 14.63 -51.12
CA SER A 33 19.73 13.39 -51.52
C SER A 33 20.61 12.17 -51.78
N SER A 34 20.07 10.98 -51.50
CA SER A 34 20.14 9.82 -52.40
C SER A 34 18.95 8.88 -52.15
N THR A 35 18.27 8.58 -53.24
CA THR A 35 17.06 7.79 -53.45
C THR A 35 17.36 6.28 -53.45
N ASP A 36 16.39 5.45 -53.07
CA ASP A 36 15.94 4.21 -53.76
C ASP A 36 14.97 3.43 -52.85
N THR A 37 13.66 3.59 -52.97
CA THR A 37 12.71 2.85 -53.83
C THR A 37 12.68 1.32 -53.63
N ALA A 38 11.73 0.91 -52.80
CA ALA A 38 10.75 -0.18 -52.96
C ALA A 38 11.15 -1.53 -53.60
N SER A 39 10.82 -2.62 -52.89
CA SER A 39 10.05 -3.72 -53.50
C SER A 39 9.33 -4.56 -52.44
N THR A 40 8.01 -4.58 -52.59
CA THR A 40 7.02 -5.46 -51.98
C THR A 40 7.13 -6.86 -52.60
N THR A 41 7.04 -7.93 -51.82
CA THR A 41 6.49 -9.21 -52.30
C THR A 41 5.88 -9.98 -51.13
N SER A 42 4.57 -10.07 -51.17
CA SER A 42 3.71 -10.91 -50.34
C SER A 42 3.89 -12.39 -50.70
N LYS A 43 3.80 -13.26 -49.70
CA LYS A 43 3.30 -14.64 -49.84
C LYS A 43 2.81 -15.17 -48.50
N GLU A 44 1.48 -15.28 -48.39
CA GLU A 44 0.83 -16.24 -47.50
C GLU A 44 1.17 -17.67 -47.94
N ASN A 45 1.41 -18.57 -46.99
CA ASN A 45 0.62 -19.80 -46.92
C ASN A 45 0.70 -20.45 -45.52
N THR A 46 -0.48 -20.78 -45.01
CA THR A 46 -0.80 -21.52 -43.80
C THR A 46 -0.27 -22.96 -43.83
N SER A 47 0.24 -23.47 -42.70
CA SER A 47 -0.04 -24.83 -42.20
C SER A 47 0.55 -25.06 -40.80
N SER A 48 -0.32 -25.51 -39.91
CA SER A 48 -0.08 -25.91 -38.53
C SER A 48 0.74 -27.19 -38.40
N SER A 49 1.66 -27.26 -37.43
CA SER A 49 1.93 -28.45 -36.59
C SER A 49 3.08 -28.21 -35.60
N SER A 50 2.74 -28.26 -34.30
CA SER A 50 3.46 -28.86 -33.17
C SER A 50 4.97 -28.61 -32.98
N ALA A 51 5.25 -27.90 -31.88
CA ALA A 51 6.31 -28.10 -30.88
C ALA A 51 7.60 -28.80 -31.36
N ALA A 52 8.61 -27.97 -31.64
CA ALA A 52 9.99 -28.30 -31.37
C ALA A 52 10.68 -27.01 -30.88
N GLN A 53 10.97 -27.00 -29.58
CA GLN A 53 11.80 -26.02 -28.90
C GLN A 53 13.11 -25.91 -29.69
N THR A 54 13.29 -24.79 -30.36
CA THR A 54 14.54 -24.46 -31.04
C THR A 54 15.16 -23.40 -30.16
N THR A 55 16.17 -23.77 -29.38
CA THR A 55 17.08 -22.84 -28.72
C THR A 55 17.74 -22.03 -29.83
N ALA A 56 17.14 -20.88 -30.13
CA ALA A 56 17.80 -19.82 -30.86
C ALA A 56 18.93 -19.29 -29.97
N ASP A 57 20.08 -19.06 -30.58
CA ASP A 57 21.26 -18.45 -29.97
C ASP A 57 20.89 -17.01 -29.56
N GLU A 58 20.34 -16.83 -28.36
CA GLU A 58 19.91 -15.55 -27.80
C GLU A 58 21.12 -14.70 -27.34
N GLY A 59 22.09 -14.41 -28.22
CA GLY A 59 23.11 -13.40 -27.96
C GLY A 59 23.80 -13.50 -26.58
N ALA A 60 24.20 -12.35 -26.01
CA ALA A 60 24.65 -12.28 -24.62
C ALA A 60 23.45 -11.98 -23.71
N PRO A 61 23.42 -12.49 -22.46
CA PRO A 61 22.35 -12.18 -21.51
C PRO A 61 22.15 -10.68 -21.34
N TYR A 62 20.90 -10.23 -21.35
CA TYR A 62 20.57 -8.84 -21.02
C TYR A 62 20.68 -8.62 -19.51
N GLU A 63 21.32 -7.55 -19.07
CA GLU A 63 21.40 -7.20 -17.65
C GLU A 63 20.18 -6.36 -17.26
N VAL A 64 19.28 -6.92 -16.45
CA VAL A 64 18.14 -6.23 -15.84
C VAL A 64 18.61 -5.52 -14.57
N VAL A 65 18.42 -4.21 -14.49
CA VAL A 65 18.71 -3.41 -13.28
C VAL A 65 17.44 -3.30 -12.45
N LEU A 66 17.43 -3.98 -11.29
CA LEU A 66 16.32 -4.03 -10.35
C LEU A 66 16.58 -3.07 -9.19
N GLU A 67 15.69 -2.10 -8.97
CA GLU A 67 15.69 -1.29 -7.75
C GLU A 67 15.53 -2.19 -6.52
N TRP A 68 16.37 -1.99 -5.50
CA TRP A 68 16.31 -2.76 -4.27
C TRP A 68 16.03 -1.81 -3.09
N PRO A 69 14.81 -1.83 -2.49
CA PRO A 69 14.45 -0.94 -1.38
C PRO A 69 15.17 -1.33 -0.09
N ALA A 70 16.24 -0.62 0.22
CA ALA A 70 17.01 -0.74 1.45
C ALA A 70 16.22 -0.18 2.65
N ILE A 71 16.38 -0.82 3.82
CA ILE A 71 15.73 -0.38 5.07
C ILE A 71 16.80 -0.19 6.14
N GLY A 72 17.43 0.98 6.18
CA GLY A 72 18.36 1.38 7.25
C GLY A 72 19.69 0.62 7.31
N ASN A 73 19.82 -0.48 6.55
CA ASN A 73 21.04 -1.24 6.35
C ASN A 73 21.18 -1.58 4.86
N THR A 74 22.01 -0.82 4.15
CA THR A 74 22.38 -1.13 2.76
C THR A 74 23.53 -2.15 2.76
N PRO A 75 23.37 -3.33 2.13
CA PRO A 75 24.37 -4.37 2.01
C PRO A 75 25.65 -3.85 1.36
N THR A 76 26.78 -4.49 1.69
CA THR A 76 28.03 -4.24 0.98
C THR A 76 27.91 -4.69 -0.47
N GLU A 77 28.71 -4.10 -1.36
CA GLU A 77 28.79 -4.55 -2.76
C GLU A 77 29.12 -6.04 -2.88
N GLU A 78 29.94 -6.58 -1.98
CA GLU A 78 30.24 -8.02 -1.93
C GLU A 78 28.97 -8.85 -1.66
N ASN A 79 28.14 -8.42 -0.70
CA ASN A 79 26.90 -9.12 -0.37
C ASN A 79 25.87 -8.99 -1.50
N LEU A 80 25.76 -7.81 -2.14
CA LEU A 80 24.92 -7.64 -3.33
C LEU A 80 25.34 -8.60 -4.44
N GLN A 81 26.64 -8.70 -4.73
CA GLN A 81 27.16 -9.62 -5.76
C GLN A 81 26.87 -11.09 -5.47
N LYS A 82 26.86 -11.50 -4.20
CA LYS A 82 26.46 -12.87 -3.83
C LYS A 82 24.98 -13.13 -4.14
N ILE A 83 24.11 -12.17 -3.85
CA ILE A 83 22.68 -12.29 -4.16
C ILE A 83 22.45 -12.25 -5.66
N GLU A 84 23.07 -11.31 -6.37
CA GLU A 84 23.04 -11.24 -7.84
C GLU A 84 23.49 -12.57 -8.44
N ALA A 85 24.58 -13.18 -7.95
CA ALA A 85 25.04 -14.47 -8.42
C ALA A 85 24.02 -15.59 -8.20
N ALA A 86 23.42 -15.68 -7.01
CA ALA A 86 22.41 -16.68 -6.68
C ALA A 86 21.17 -16.57 -7.59
N ILE A 87 20.68 -15.34 -7.81
CA ILE A 87 19.55 -15.07 -8.71
C ILE A 87 19.93 -15.43 -10.16
N ASN A 88 21.16 -15.11 -10.57
CA ASN A 88 21.66 -15.37 -11.93
C ASN A 88 21.83 -16.86 -12.25
N GLU A 89 21.95 -17.73 -11.26
CA GLU A 89 21.91 -19.19 -11.47
C GLU A 89 20.54 -19.66 -11.99
N VAL A 90 19.47 -18.90 -11.72
CA VAL A 90 18.10 -19.18 -12.19
C VAL A 90 17.77 -18.36 -13.44
N THR A 91 18.03 -17.06 -13.43
CA THR A 91 17.58 -16.15 -14.50
C THR A 91 18.28 -16.39 -15.84
N VAL A 92 19.57 -16.75 -15.84
CA VAL A 92 20.32 -17.04 -17.07
C VAL A 92 19.76 -18.25 -17.82
N PRO A 93 19.57 -19.43 -17.21
CA PRO A 93 19.01 -20.57 -17.94
C PRO A 93 17.51 -20.42 -18.29
N GLU A 94 16.72 -19.73 -17.45
CA GLU A 94 15.27 -19.62 -17.66
C GLU A 94 14.88 -18.56 -18.70
N ILE A 95 15.48 -17.38 -18.62
CA ILE A 95 15.10 -16.22 -19.45
C ILE A 95 16.29 -15.49 -20.07
N ASN A 96 17.51 -16.03 -19.92
CA ASN A 96 18.74 -15.48 -20.49
C ASN A 96 18.95 -14.00 -20.15
N CYS A 97 18.80 -13.68 -18.87
CA CYS A 97 19.15 -12.38 -18.31
C CYS A 97 20.07 -12.52 -17.11
N THR A 98 20.76 -11.45 -16.76
CA THR A 98 21.41 -11.29 -15.45
C THR A 98 20.71 -10.15 -14.71
N VAL A 99 20.80 -10.15 -13.38
CA VAL A 99 20.22 -9.13 -12.52
C VAL A 99 21.34 -8.35 -11.85
N LYS A 100 21.22 -7.03 -11.88
CA LYS A 100 22.02 -6.09 -11.09
C LYS A 100 21.10 -5.40 -10.09
N LEU A 101 21.45 -5.40 -8.81
CA LEU A 101 20.69 -4.72 -7.78
C LEU A 101 21.09 -3.25 -7.71
N TYR A 102 20.10 -2.37 -7.60
CA TYR A 102 20.26 -0.93 -7.45
C TYR A 102 19.68 -0.47 -6.11
N PRO A 103 20.49 -0.44 -5.04
CA PRO A 103 20.01 -0.09 -3.70
C PRO A 103 19.51 1.35 -3.62
N VAL A 104 18.28 1.52 -3.11
CA VAL A 104 17.68 2.82 -2.81
C VAL A 104 17.02 2.75 -1.44
N GLU A 105 17.26 3.73 -0.56
CA GLU A 105 16.60 3.76 0.74
C GLU A 105 15.08 3.90 0.55
N LEU A 106 14.29 3.08 1.27
CA LEU A 106 12.83 2.98 1.14
C LEU A 106 12.13 4.36 1.18
N ASN A 107 12.60 5.26 2.03
CA ASN A 107 12.03 6.60 2.20
C ASN A 107 12.38 7.58 1.07
N ASP A 108 13.32 7.23 0.18
CA ASP A 108 13.78 8.07 -0.93
C ASP A 108 13.39 7.54 -2.31
N LEU A 109 12.77 6.34 -2.40
CA LEU A 109 12.34 5.70 -3.66
C LEU A 109 11.68 6.69 -4.63
N SER A 110 10.71 7.47 -4.18
CA SER A 110 9.99 8.41 -5.07
C SER A 110 10.90 9.46 -5.70
N ASN A 111 11.82 10.05 -4.93
CA ASN A 111 12.74 11.07 -5.44
C ASN A 111 13.83 10.43 -6.30
N ALA A 112 14.39 9.31 -5.83
CA ALA A 112 15.43 8.56 -6.52
C ALA A 112 14.95 8.08 -7.89
N ASN A 113 13.76 7.49 -7.96
CA ASN A 113 13.14 7.06 -9.22
C ASN A 113 12.92 8.23 -10.17
N THR A 114 12.31 9.32 -9.70
CA THR A 114 12.11 10.52 -10.54
C THR A 114 13.44 11.06 -11.09
N LEU A 115 14.47 11.10 -10.24
CA LEU A 115 15.81 11.59 -10.61
C LEU A 115 16.48 10.67 -11.63
N ALA A 116 16.58 9.37 -11.34
CA ALA A 116 17.24 8.37 -12.18
C ALA A 116 16.64 8.34 -13.59
N ILE A 117 15.31 8.35 -13.68
CA ILE A 117 14.62 8.33 -14.98
C ILE A 117 14.86 9.65 -15.73
N SER A 118 14.75 10.78 -15.04
CA SER A 118 14.94 12.12 -15.65
C SER A 118 16.37 12.38 -16.12
N THR A 119 17.37 11.74 -15.50
CA THR A 119 18.78 11.84 -15.91
C THR A 119 19.18 10.81 -16.97
N GLY A 120 18.30 9.88 -17.32
CA GLY A 120 18.55 8.80 -18.27
C GLY A 120 19.45 7.70 -17.72
N GLU A 121 19.47 7.50 -16.39
CA GLU A 121 20.15 6.39 -15.75
C GLU A 121 19.44 5.07 -16.10
N LYS A 122 20.21 4.03 -16.43
CA LYS A 122 19.65 2.71 -16.76
C LYS A 122 19.11 2.05 -15.50
N VAL A 123 17.79 2.01 -15.39
CA VAL A 123 17.02 1.20 -14.44
C VAL A 123 15.92 0.51 -15.24
N ASP A 124 15.65 -0.77 -14.96
CA ASP A 124 14.69 -1.58 -15.71
C ASP A 124 13.41 -1.87 -14.93
N LEU A 125 13.51 -1.94 -13.59
CA LEU A 125 12.38 -2.13 -12.69
C LEU A 125 12.53 -1.24 -11.46
N ILE A 126 11.50 -0.47 -11.19
CA ILE A 126 11.40 0.42 -10.02
C ILE A 126 10.17 0.05 -9.20
N VAL A 127 10.19 0.32 -7.90
CA VAL A 127 9.07 0.05 -6.99
C VAL A 127 8.53 1.33 -6.37
N SER A 128 7.21 1.49 -6.47
CA SER A 128 6.46 2.50 -5.72
C SER A 128 5.94 1.89 -4.43
N VAL A 129 6.27 2.48 -3.28
CA VAL A 129 5.75 2.06 -1.96
C VAL A 129 4.96 3.20 -1.35
N SER A 130 3.66 2.96 -1.12
CA SER A 130 2.66 3.91 -0.59
C SER A 130 2.41 5.16 -1.43
N THR A 131 3.00 5.27 -2.63
CA THR A 131 2.87 6.43 -3.52
C THR A 131 1.96 6.20 -4.73
N GLY A 132 1.69 4.94 -5.07
CA GLY A 132 1.06 4.56 -6.34
C GLY A 132 1.89 4.95 -7.57
N VAL A 133 1.30 4.85 -8.77
CA VAL A 133 1.98 5.12 -10.04
C VAL A 133 1.58 6.44 -10.72
N GLY A 134 0.51 7.10 -10.27
CA GLY A 134 -0.10 8.23 -10.98
C GLY A 134 0.88 9.34 -11.36
N THR A 135 1.66 9.84 -10.40
CA THR A 135 2.68 10.88 -10.64
C THR A 135 3.71 10.48 -11.71
N LEU A 136 4.11 9.20 -11.74
CA LEU A 136 5.07 8.68 -12.71
C LEU A 136 4.46 8.62 -14.11
N VAL A 137 3.18 8.23 -14.20
CA VAL A 137 2.42 8.21 -15.46
C VAL A 137 2.23 9.63 -16.00
N ASP A 138 1.78 10.57 -15.16
CA ASP A 138 1.52 11.95 -15.56
C ASP A 138 2.77 12.68 -16.05
N GLN A 139 3.94 12.32 -15.51
CA GLN A 139 5.23 12.83 -15.95
C GLN A 139 5.82 12.07 -17.15
N GLY A 140 5.19 10.98 -17.59
CA GLY A 140 5.64 10.13 -18.69
C GLY A 140 6.93 9.38 -18.38
N LEU A 141 7.14 8.97 -17.13
CA LEU A 141 8.38 8.34 -16.65
C LEU A 141 8.34 6.81 -16.69
N ILE A 142 7.16 6.19 -16.82
CA ILE A 142 6.97 4.74 -16.88
C ILE A 142 6.12 4.35 -18.10
N VAL A 143 6.29 3.10 -18.56
CA VAL A 143 5.60 2.58 -19.75
C VAL A 143 4.42 1.67 -19.36
N PRO A 144 3.35 1.63 -20.18
CA PRO A 144 2.27 0.67 -19.97
C PRO A 144 2.75 -0.77 -20.20
N MET A 145 2.12 -1.72 -19.51
CA MET A 145 2.50 -3.14 -19.48
C MET A 145 1.46 -4.07 -20.10
N ASP A 146 0.35 -3.54 -20.62
CA ASP A 146 -0.77 -4.34 -21.14
C ASP A 146 -0.32 -5.36 -22.20
N GLU A 147 0.61 -4.99 -23.08
CA GLU A 147 1.12 -5.89 -24.12
C GLU A 147 2.01 -7.02 -23.57
N TYR A 148 2.70 -6.77 -22.45
CA TYR A 148 3.60 -7.74 -21.85
C TYR A 148 2.86 -8.74 -20.98
N VAL A 149 1.82 -8.31 -20.26
CA VAL A 149 1.09 -9.21 -19.35
C VAL A 149 0.38 -10.33 -20.09
N ASP A 150 -0.18 -10.05 -21.26
CA ASP A 150 -0.87 -11.06 -22.09
C ASP A 150 0.09 -12.08 -22.72
N THR A 151 1.34 -11.70 -22.94
CA THR A 151 2.33 -12.51 -23.68
C THR A 151 3.30 -13.23 -22.75
N TYR A 152 3.74 -12.56 -21.69
CA TYR A 152 4.84 -12.98 -20.81
C TYR A 152 4.43 -13.06 -19.33
N GLY A 153 3.20 -12.67 -18.98
CA GLY A 153 2.75 -12.49 -17.59
C GLY A 153 1.98 -13.66 -16.98
N ALA A 154 2.20 -14.89 -17.44
CA ALA A 154 1.38 -16.04 -17.04
C ALA A 154 1.38 -16.31 -15.53
N ASP A 155 2.52 -16.15 -14.85
CA ASP A 155 2.62 -16.34 -13.40
C ASP A 155 2.01 -15.16 -12.64
N ILE A 156 2.26 -13.93 -13.09
CA ILE A 156 1.61 -12.72 -12.56
C ILE A 156 0.08 -12.88 -12.61
N GLN A 157 -0.47 -13.23 -13.77
CA GLN A 157 -1.91 -13.42 -13.95
C GLN A 157 -2.46 -14.53 -13.04
N ARG A 158 -1.74 -15.65 -12.93
CA ARG A 158 -2.12 -16.78 -12.07
C ARG A 158 -2.14 -16.42 -10.59
N LYS A 159 -1.11 -15.71 -10.10
CA LYS A 159 -0.92 -15.41 -8.68
C LYS A 159 -1.74 -14.20 -8.21
N LEU A 160 -1.90 -13.18 -9.05
CA LEU A 160 -2.62 -11.96 -8.66
C LEU A 160 -4.13 -12.02 -8.88
N GLY A 161 -4.59 -12.64 -9.98
CA GLY A 161 -6.01 -12.58 -10.36
C GLY A 161 -6.54 -11.14 -10.37
N ASP A 162 -7.57 -10.87 -9.56
CA ASP A 162 -8.18 -9.53 -9.42
C ASP A 162 -7.18 -8.45 -8.98
N ALA A 163 -6.16 -8.81 -8.21
CA ALA A 163 -5.17 -7.87 -7.68
C ALA A 163 -4.31 -7.22 -8.78
N LEU A 164 -4.27 -7.79 -10.00
CA LEU A 164 -3.60 -7.16 -11.14
C LEU A 164 -4.20 -5.77 -11.45
N SER A 165 -5.49 -5.58 -11.16
CA SER A 165 -6.17 -4.30 -11.35
C SER A 165 -5.64 -3.16 -10.47
N ASN A 166 -4.88 -3.47 -9.41
CA ASN A 166 -4.25 -2.48 -8.54
C ASN A 166 -3.24 -1.59 -9.27
N GLY A 167 -2.63 -2.08 -10.35
CA GLY A 167 -1.68 -1.30 -11.14
C GLY A 167 -2.30 -0.47 -12.26
N ILE A 168 -3.64 -0.44 -12.36
CA ILE A 168 -4.32 0.28 -13.44
C ILE A 168 -4.41 1.77 -13.09
N TYR A 169 -3.94 2.60 -14.01
CA TYR A 169 -4.08 4.05 -13.97
C TYR A 169 -4.35 4.56 -15.37
N GLN A 170 -5.28 5.52 -15.52
CA GLN A 170 -5.75 6.01 -16.83
C GLN A 170 -6.11 4.87 -17.82
N ASN A 171 -6.78 3.83 -17.32
CA ASN A 171 -7.24 2.65 -18.08
C ASN A 171 -6.12 1.76 -18.69
N GLN A 172 -4.88 1.88 -18.23
CA GLN A 172 -3.78 1.01 -18.65
C GLN A 172 -3.04 0.44 -17.43
N LEU A 173 -2.45 -0.74 -17.57
CA LEU A 173 -1.63 -1.34 -16.53
C LEU A 173 -0.24 -0.67 -16.50
N TYR A 174 0.11 -0.02 -15.40
CA TYR A 174 1.41 0.63 -15.20
C TYR A 174 2.23 0.04 -14.07
N GLY A 175 1.63 -0.82 -13.26
CA GLY A 175 2.29 -1.44 -12.11
C GLY A 175 1.87 -2.89 -11.89
N VAL A 176 2.72 -3.68 -11.24
CA VAL A 176 2.37 -5.03 -10.78
C VAL A 176 2.64 -5.12 -9.28
N SER A 177 1.62 -5.48 -8.50
CA SER A 177 1.73 -5.63 -7.05
C SER A 177 2.29 -7.00 -6.66
N SER A 178 2.90 -7.14 -5.48
CA SER A 178 3.19 -8.48 -4.91
C SER A 178 1.91 -9.29 -4.72
N ALA A 179 1.94 -10.61 -4.94
CA ALA A 179 0.82 -11.48 -4.58
C ALA A 179 0.80 -11.68 -3.07
N TYR A 180 -0.28 -11.25 -2.41
CA TYR A 180 -0.42 -11.29 -0.96
C TYR A 180 -1.89 -11.43 -0.58
N ILE A 181 -2.28 -10.97 0.61
CA ILE A 181 -3.68 -10.90 0.98
C ILE A 181 -4.46 -9.94 0.07
N GLN A 182 -5.66 -10.35 -0.36
CA GLN A 182 -6.50 -9.62 -1.31
C GLN A 182 -7.40 -8.57 -0.65
N ALA A 183 -7.52 -8.62 0.67
CA ALA A 183 -8.12 -7.60 1.51
C ALA A 183 -7.49 -7.66 2.90
N GLU A 184 -7.69 -6.62 3.69
CA GLU A 184 -7.30 -6.58 5.09
C GLU A 184 -8.56 -6.76 5.96
N SER A 185 -8.40 -7.42 7.11
CA SER A 185 -9.41 -7.40 8.17
C SER A 185 -8.93 -6.49 9.30
N TYR A 186 -9.86 -5.70 9.82
CA TYR A 186 -9.61 -4.75 10.87
C TYR A 186 -10.64 -4.89 11.99
N GLY A 187 -10.27 -4.41 13.16
CA GLY A 187 -11.15 -4.39 14.31
C GLY A 187 -10.42 -3.89 15.54
N PHE A 188 -10.61 -4.59 16.65
CA PHE A 188 -9.97 -4.31 17.92
C PHE A 188 -9.20 -5.54 18.41
N ILE A 189 -7.96 -5.36 18.83
CA ILE A 189 -7.18 -6.40 19.51
C ILE A 189 -7.24 -6.15 21.02
N ALA A 190 -7.71 -7.14 21.77
CA ALA A 190 -7.95 -7.03 23.20
C ALA A 190 -7.02 -7.96 23.98
N ARG A 191 -6.41 -7.48 25.07
CA ARG A 191 -5.55 -8.30 25.91
C ARG A 191 -6.30 -9.51 26.48
N ALA A 192 -5.79 -10.70 26.19
CA ALA A 192 -6.41 -11.96 26.59
C ALA A 192 -6.48 -12.13 28.11
N ASP A 193 -5.41 -11.73 28.83
CA ASP A 193 -5.36 -11.87 30.29
C ASP A 193 -6.40 -11.01 31.02
N LEU A 194 -6.78 -9.86 30.45
CA LEU A 194 -7.82 -8.98 30.99
C LEU A 194 -9.23 -9.48 30.66
N LEU A 195 -9.43 -10.08 29.49
CA LEU A 195 -10.66 -10.77 29.13
C LEU A 195 -10.90 -11.95 30.08
N ASP A 196 -9.88 -12.80 30.29
CA ASP A 196 -9.94 -13.95 31.20
C ASP A 196 -10.26 -13.55 32.64
N ALA A 197 -9.60 -12.49 33.14
CA ALA A 197 -9.83 -11.98 34.48
C ALA A 197 -11.26 -11.44 34.67
N ALA A 198 -11.88 -10.92 33.60
CA ALA A 198 -13.26 -10.47 33.58
C ALA A 198 -14.27 -11.59 33.27
N GLY A 199 -13.82 -12.78 32.86
CA GLY A 199 -14.66 -13.89 32.45
C GLY A 199 -15.38 -13.66 31.11
N VAL A 200 -14.74 -12.92 30.20
CA VAL A 200 -15.26 -12.61 28.86
C VAL A 200 -14.60 -13.51 27.83
N GLU A 201 -15.42 -14.27 27.10
CA GLU A 201 -14.97 -15.10 25.98
C GLU A 201 -15.21 -14.38 24.65
N ILE A 202 -14.22 -14.41 23.75
CA ILE A 202 -14.30 -13.82 22.40
C ILE A 202 -14.38 -14.92 21.35
N ASP A 203 -15.37 -14.82 20.47
CA ASP A 203 -15.50 -15.65 19.28
C ASP A 203 -14.81 -14.94 18.11
N GLU A 204 -13.56 -15.30 17.84
CA GLU A 204 -12.74 -14.69 16.78
C GLU A 204 -13.25 -15.02 15.35
N SER A 205 -14.33 -15.81 15.22
CA SER A 205 -15.01 -16.03 13.93
C SER A 205 -16.18 -15.08 13.66
N LYS A 206 -16.57 -14.29 14.68
CA LYS A 206 -17.70 -13.36 14.60
C LYS A 206 -17.24 -11.94 14.26
N VAL A 207 -18.02 -11.25 13.42
CA VAL A 207 -17.97 -9.78 13.30
C VAL A 207 -18.86 -9.14 14.36
N TYR A 208 -18.27 -8.25 15.15
CA TYR A 208 -18.89 -7.53 16.25
C TYR A 208 -19.28 -6.11 15.84
N THR A 209 -20.29 -5.57 16.51
CA THR A 209 -20.63 -4.15 16.40
C THR A 209 -19.82 -3.31 17.41
N LEU A 210 -19.76 -1.99 17.17
CA LEU A 210 -19.12 -1.07 18.11
C LEU A 210 -19.85 -1.02 19.47
N ASP A 211 -21.17 -1.28 19.48
CA ASP A 211 -21.96 -1.41 20.71
C ASP A 211 -21.59 -2.67 21.50
N GLU A 212 -21.42 -3.81 20.82
CA GLU A 212 -20.97 -5.05 21.48
C GLU A 212 -19.53 -4.93 22.01
N LEU A 213 -18.66 -4.21 21.29
CA LEU A 213 -17.33 -3.86 21.80
C LEU A 213 -17.42 -2.96 23.03
N SER A 214 -18.38 -2.01 23.05
CA SER A 214 -18.64 -1.17 24.23
C SER A 214 -19.07 -2.00 25.43
N ASP A 215 -19.95 -2.99 25.25
CA ASP A 215 -20.38 -3.90 26.32
C ASP A 215 -19.22 -4.76 26.88
N ILE A 216 -18.33 -5.22 25.98
CA ILE A 216 -17.10 -5.93 26.36
C ILE A 216 -16.20 -5.01 27.19
N MET A 217 -15.97 -3.77 26.73
CA MET A 217 -15.17 -2.78 27.44
C MET A 217 -15.79 -2.42 28.80
N ASP A 218 -17.10 -2.24 28.88
CA ASP A 218 -17.81 -1.96 30.14
C ASP A 218 -17.59 -3.09 31.17
N THR A 219 -17.61 -4.34 30.72
CA THR A 219 -17.36 -5.52 31.57
C THR A 219 -15.92 -5.57 32.09
N VAL A 220 -14.94 -5.38 31.21
CA VAL A 220 -13.51 -5.39 31.60
C VAL A 220 -13.18 -4.17 32.47
N ALA A 221 -13.69 -2.99 32.12
CA ALA A 221 -13.50 -1.74 32.86
C ALA A 221 -13.91 -1.86 34.33
N ALA A 222 -14.98 -2.60 34.64
CA ALA A 222 -15.43 -2.85 36.01
C ALA A 222 -14.40 -3.60 36.89
N THR A 223 -13.40 -4.24 36.27
CA THR A 223 -12.29 -4.94 36.95
C THR A 223 -11.02 -4.10 37.04
N GLN A 224 -10.95 -2.96 36.35
CA GLN A 224 -9.76 -2.13 36.20
C GLN A 224 -9.93 -0.74 36.85
N GLN A 225 -8.83 -0.02 37.06
CA GLN A 225 -8.86 1.37 37.56
C GLN A 225 -8.95 2.37 36.40
N VAL A 226 -10.01 2.26 35.59
CA VAL A 226 -10.17 3.07 34.39
C VAL A 226 -10.20 4.57 34.70
N GLY A 227 -9.48 5.36 33.91
CA GLY A 227 -9.34 6.81 34.09
C GLY A 227 -8.33 7.23 35.18
N ASN A 228 -7.74 6.28 35.91
CA ASN A 228 -6.69 6.53 36.90
C ASN A 228 -5.37 5.85 36.51
N GLY A 229 -4.91 6.13 35.29
CA GLY A 229 -3.69 5.55 34.74
C GLY A 229 -3.87 4.22 34.01
N PHE A 230 -5.11 3.72 33.88
CA PHE A 230 -5.48 2.63 32.97
C PHE A 230 -6.60 3.11 32.02
N TYR A 231 -6.55 2.71 30.76
CA TYR A 231 -7.49 3.10 29.71
C TYR A 231 -7.92 1.90 28.87
N MET A 232 -9.07 1.97 28.21
CA MET A 232 -9.56 0.86 27.41
C MET A 232 -8.98 0.86 25.99
N VAL A 233 -8.63 2.03 25.46
CA VAL A 233 -8.22 2.17 24.06
C VAL A 233 -6.86 2.88 23.97
N ALA A 234 -5.87 2.18 23.44
CA ALA A 234 -4.60 2.74 22.99
C ALA A 234 -4.68 3.19 21.51
N ASN A 235 -3.59 3.77 21.03
CA ASN A 235 -3.38 4.15 19.63
C ASN A 235 -4.36 5.19 19.06
N ILE A 236 -4.90 6.04 19.92
CA ILE A 236 -5.51 7.30 19.50
C ILE A 236 -4.44 8.39 19.66
N ASN A 237 -4.12 9.06 18.56
CA ASN A 237 -3.04 10.03 18.45
C ASN A 237 -3.41 11.19 17.51
N SER A 238 -2.49 12.13 17.33
CA SER A 238 -2.66 13.36 16.53
C SER A 238 -2.88 13.15 15.03
N THR A 239 -2.83 11.91 14.53
CA THR A 239 -3.07 11.56 13.13
C THR A 239 -4.24 10.60 12.93
N SER A 240 -4.96 10.23 14.00
CA SER A 240 -6.00 9.21 13.92
C SER A 240 -7.22 9.62 13.08
N ASP A 241 -7.67 8.70 12.24
CA ASP A 241 -9.02 8.63 11.66
C ASP A 241 -9.53 7.19 11.83
N ILE A 242 -9.94 6.84 13.05
CA ILE A 242 -10.15 5.44 13.43
C ILE A 242 -11.27 4.78 12.60
N TYR A 243 -12.36 5.50 12.36
CA TYR A 243 -13.49 4.97 11.60
C TYR A 243 -13.04 4.49 10.23
N THR A 244 -12.43 5.36 9.43
CA THR A 244 -12.08 5.02 8.04
C THR A 244 -10.92 4.04 7.93
N SER A 245 -10.10 3.95 8.98
CA SER A 245 -8.89 3.12 8.98
C SER A 245 -9.14 1.70 9.49
N PHE A 246 -10.11 1.49 10.38
CA PHE A 246 -10.21 0.22 11.12
C PHE A 246 -11.57 -0.48 11.12
N PHE A 247 -12.68 0.17 10.77
CA PHE A 247 -13.97 -0.57 10.77
C PHE A 247 -15.08 0.06 9.94
N GLY A 248 -14.96 1.33 9.59
CA GLY A 248 -15.77 1.95 8.56
C GLY A 248 -15.58 1.15 7.27
N SER A 249 -16.62 0.47 6.82
CA SER A 249 -16.62 -0.28 5.56
C SER A 249 -16.69 0.73 4.40
N VAL A 250 -15.53 1.32 4.08
CA VAL A 250 -15.38 2.42 3.12
C VAL A 250 -14.37 2.02 2.04
N ASP A 251 -14.70 2.34 0.80
CA ASP A 251 -13.73 2.42 -0.31
C ASP A 251 -13.44 3.88 -0.65
N THR A 252 -12.17 4.27 -0.62
CA THR A 252 -11.68 5.62 -0.95
C THR A 252 -11.35 5.78 -2.44
N LEU A 253 -11.67 4.79 -3.25
CA LEU A 253 -11.58 4.81 -4.72
C LEU A 253 -10.17 5.14 -5.23
N GLY A 254 -9.15 4.52 -4.62
CA GLY A 254 -7.74 4.72 -4.98
C GLY A 254 -7.15 6.08 -4.59
N ALA A 255 -7.89 6.90 -3.83
CA ALA A 255 -7.43 8.17 -3.29
C ALA A 255 -7.66 8.23 -1.78
N SER A 256 -8.11 9.38 -1.26
CA SER A 256 -8.46 9.55 0.15
C SER A 256 -9.91 9.96 0.34
N THR A 257 -10.37 9.94 1.59
CA THR A 257 -11.69 10.40 2.01
C THR A 257 -11.97 11.87 1.67
N ALA A 258 -10.93 12.66 1.34
CA ALA A 258 -11.10 14.02 0.81
C ALA A 258 -11.80 14.06 -0.56
N SER A 259 -11.88 12.93 -1.26
CA SER A 259 -12.62 12.76 -2.52
C SER A 259 -13.95 12.01 -2.37
N GLY A 260 -14.44 11.89 -1.13
CA GLY A 260 -15.57 11.05 -0.76
C GLY A 260 -15.19 9.57 -0.66
N GLY A 261 -16.21 8.74 -0.51
CA GLY A 261 -16.05 7.29 -0.49
C GLY A 261 -17.35 6.56 -0.82
N LEU A 262 -17.23 5.28 -1.15
CA LEU A 262 -18.37 4.37 -1.19
C LEU A 262 -18.57 3.75 0.19
N LEU A 263 -19.74 3.94 0.78
CA LEU A 263 -20.14 3.16 1.95
C LEU A 263 -20.55 1.76 1.51
N LEU A 264 -19.90 0.75 2.07
CA LEU A 264 -20.09 -0.68 1.79
C LEU A 264 -20.84 -1.41 2.92
N THR A 265 -21.41 -0.65 3.87
CA THR A 265 -22.05 -1.18 5.08
C THR A 265 -23.33 -1.95 4.81
N ASP A 266 -24.06 -1.62 3.74
CA ASP A 266 -25.33 -2.26 3.35
C ASP A 266 -25.18 -3.16 2.12
N GLY A 267 -23.95 -3.55 1.79
CA GLY A 267 -23.62 -4.39 0.64
C GLY A 267 -22.64 -3.74 -0.33
N TYR A 268 -22.35 -4.46 -1.41
CA TYR A 268 -21.28 -4.14 -2.36
C TYR A 268 -21.80 -3.67 -3.73
N ASP A 269 -23.02 -3.13 -3.78
CA ASP A 269 -23.67 -2.60 -4.99
C ASP A 269 -23.79 -1.07 -5.00
N ASN A 270 -23.46 -0.40 -3.89
CA ASN A 270 -23.46 1.06 -3.81
C ASN A 270 -22.41 1.66 -4.75
N THR A 271 -22.87 2.55 -5.64
CA THR A 271 -22.01 3.23 -6.63
C THR A 271 -22.09 4.74 -6.54
N THR A 272 -22.70 5.25 -5.46
CA THR A 272 -22.78 6.68 -5.17
C THR A 272 -21.65 7.06 -4.22
N ILE A 273 -20.76 7.92 -4.70
CA ILE A 273 -19.68 8.49 -3.89
C ILE A 273 -20.29 9.60 -3.02
N GLU A 274 -20.05 9.52 -1.72
CA GLU A 274 -20.61 10.45 -0.75
C GLU A 274 -19.57 10.99 0.22
N ASN A 275 -19.92 12.06 0.93
CA ASN A 275 -19.13 12.55 2.04
C ASN A 275 -19.32 11.62 3.24
N ILE A 276 -18.36 10.72 3.45
CA ILE A 276 -18.40 9.73 4.53
C ILE A 276 -18.58 10.35 5.93
N TYR A 277 -18.07 11.56 6.14
CA TYR A 277 -18.14 12.28 7.42
C TYR A 277 -19.52 12.88 7.71
N GLY A 278 -20.37 12.97 6.68
CA GLY A 278 -21.77 13.36 6.79
C GLY A 278 -22.75 12.20 6.93
N SER A 279 -22.25 10.96 6.96
CA SER A 279 -23.10 9.76 7.06
C SER A 279 -23.62 9.51 8.47
N ASP A 280 -24.77 8.83 8.57
CA ASP A 280 -25.34 8.40 9.86
C ASP A 280 -24.37 7.47 10.61
N ALA A 281 -23.69 6.57 9.88
CA ALA A 281 -22.72 5.65 10.47
C ALA A 281 -21.52 6.37 11.11
N TYR A 282 -21.02 7.44 10.49
CA TYR A 282 -19.97 8.27 11.08
C TYR A 282 -20.48 9.07 12.29
N ALA A 283 -21.73 9.56 12.23
CA ALA A 283 -22.34 10.26 13.36
C ALA A 283 -22.51 9.34 14.58
N ASP A 284 -22.91 8.08 14.37
CA ASP A 284 -23.06 7.11 15.45
C ASP A 284 -21.69 6.70 16.04
N TYR A 285 -20.69 6.48 15.18
CA TYR A 285 -19.30 6.32 15.62
C TYR A 285 -18.84 7.45 16.54
N ALA A 286 -19.02 8.71 16.12
CA ALA A 286 -18.58 9.86 16.90
C ALA A 286 -19.27 9.96 18.26
N LYS A 287 -20.54 9.55 18.36
CA LYS A 287 -21.27 9.45 19.64
C LYS A 287 -20.66 8.38 20.54
N THR A 288 -20.32 7.20 20.00
CA THR A 288 -19.69 6.13 20.78
C THR A 288 -18.31 6.53 21.28
N MET A 289 -17.47 7.15 20.45
CA MET A 289 -16.16 7.65 20.90
C MET A 289 -16.31 8.73 21.98
N TYR A 290 -17.30 9.63 21.84
CA TYR A 290 -17.60 10.63 22.85
C TYR A 290 -18.05 10.00 24.18
N ASP A 291 -18.92 8.98 24.15
CA ASP A 291 -19.34 8.21 25.34
C ASP A 291 -18.14 7.54 26.02
N TRP A 292 -17.29 6.86 25.26
CA TRP A 292 -16.07 6.24 25.76
C TRP A 292 -15.15 7.27 26.45
N ALA A 293 -14.97 8.44 25.85
CA ALA A 293 -14.21 9.52 26.48
C ALA A 293 -14.85 9.99 27.80
N GLN A 294 -16.18 10.12 27.87
CA GLN A 294 -16.86 10.48 29.12
C GLN A 294 -16.74 9.40 30.21
N LYS A 295 -16.65 8.12 29.81
CA LYS A 295 -16.37 6.98 30.71
C LYS A 295 -14.90 6.89 31.13
N GLY A 296 -14.01 7.72 30.58
CA GLY A 296 -12.57 7.69 30.84
C GLY A 296 -11.84 6.55 30.14
N TYR A 297 -12.42 5.97 29.09
CA TYR A 297 -11.86 4.85 28.33
C TYR A 297 -10.71 5.27 27.44
N ILE A 298 -10.69 6.56 27.09
CA ILE A 298 -9.70 7.20 26.24
C ILE A 298 -9.03 8.32 27.06
N PRO A 299 -7.69 8.44 27.03
CA PRO A 299 -7.00 9.55 27.67
C PRO A 299 -7.47 10.91 27.15
N ALA A 300 -7.63 11.89 28.04
CA ALA A 300 -8.14 13.22 27.68
C ALA A 300 -7.23 14.00 26.69
N ASP A 301 -5.94 13.63 26.61
CA ASP A 301 -4.94 14.22 25.73
C ASP A 301 -4.66 13.38 24.47
N ALA A 302 -5.40 12.28 24.25
CA ALA A 302 -5.16 11.33 23.16
C ALA A 302 -5.09 11.99 21.77
N ALA A 303 -5.97 12.95 21.46
CA ALA A 303 -5.97 13.67 20.17
C ALA A 303 -4.70 14.49 19.90
N SER A 304 -3.87 14.75 20.91
CA SER A 304 -2.59 15.46 20.79
C SER A 304 -1.37 14.57 21.02
N ASN A 305 -1.59 13.29 21.34
CA ASN A 305 -0.52 12.33 21.57
C ASN A 305 0.25 12.06 20.26
N THR A 306 1.55 11.80 20.37
CA THR A 306 2.44 11.43 19.27
C THR A 306 3.03 10.03 19.42
N ASP A 307 2.77 9.35 20.54
CA ASP A 307 3.23 7.99 20.77
C ASP A 307 2.39 6.99 19.97
N ASP A 308 3.06 6.06 19.30
CA ASP A 308 2.43 4.94 18.61
C ASP A 308 1.76 3.95 19.58
N GLY A 309 0.75 3.22 19.11
CA GLY A 309 0.02 2.18 19.85
C GLY A 309 0.92 1.19 20.59
N GLN A 310 2.00 0.72 19.96
CA GLN A 310 2.92 -0.24 20.59
C GLN A 310 3.64 0.34 21.81
N VAL A 311 4.01 1.62 21.77
CA VAL A 311 4.63 2.32 22.90
C VAL A 311 3.63 2.43 24.05
N GLN A 312 2.37 2.74 23.73
CA GLN A 312 1.29 2.82 24.71
C GLN A 312 1.00 1.46 25.35
N LEU A 313 0.81 0.40 24.56
CA LEU A 313 0.53 -0.96 25.04
C LEU A 313 1.63 -1.50 25.95
N LYS A 314 2.92 -1.25 25.65
CA LYS A 314 4.07 -1.67 26.48
C LYS A 314 4.05 -1.11 27.90
N THR A 315 3.30 -0.03 28.16
CA THR A 315 3.14 0.48 29.53
C THR A 315 2.32 -0.45 30.42
N GLY A 316 1.55 -1.37 29.85
CA GLY A 316 0.61 -2.25 30.54
C GLY A 316 -0.67 -1.57 30.99
N ASN A 317 -0.84 -0.28 30.65
CA ASN A 317 -1.93 0.58 31.10
C ASN A 317 -3.12 0.65 30.14
N TYR A 318 -3.17 -0.24 29.15
CA TYR A 318 -4.22 -0.27 28.14
C TYR A 318 -4.80 -1.67 28.00
N PHE A 319 -6.10 -1.74 27.71
CA PHE A 319 -6.79 -3.00 27.42
C PHE A 319 -6.51 -3.50 26.00
N GLY A 320 -6.51 -2.61 25.01
CA GLY A 320 -6.29 -2.96 23.63
C GLY A 320 -6.27 -1.75 22.71
N GLU A 321 -6.26 -1.99 21.41
CA GLU A 321 -6.30 -0.94 20.38
C GLU A 321 -7.05 -1.38 19.13
N PHE A 322 -7.48 -0.40 18.33
CA PHE A 322 -7.91 -0.69 16.96
C PHE A 322 -6.69 -1.07 16.12
N TYR A 323 -6.77 -2.21 15.44
CA TYR A 323 -5.64 -2.78 14.71
C TYR A 323 -6.07 -3.73 13.59
N TRP A 324 -5.09 -4.21 12.83
CA TRP A 324 -5.25 -5.33 11.91
C TRP A 324 -5.62 -6.60 12.68
N THR A 325 -6.68 -7.26 12.22
CA THR A 325 -7.12 -8.57 12.71
C THR A 325 -6.90 -9.68 11.66
N THR A 326 -6.31 -9.33 10.51
CA THR A 326 -5.69 -10.27 9.55
C THR A 326 -4.72 -11.24 10.28
N PRO A 327 -4.60 -12.51 9.85
CA PRO A 327 -3.61 -13.43 10.40
C PRO A 327 -2.20 -12.84 10.50
N GLY A 328 -1.56 -12.95 11.67
CA GLY A 328 -0.21 -12.43 11.94
C GLY A 328 -0.17 -11.01 12.51
N GLY A 329 -1.24 -10.22 12.35
CA GLY A 329 -1.31 -8.85 12.86
C GLY A 329 -1.24 -8.78 14.39
N ALA A 330 -2.20 -9.42 15.05
CA ALA A 330 -2.31 -9.46 16.52
C ALA A 330 -1.14 -10.23 17.17
N GLU A 331 -0.67 -11.29 16.53
CA GLU A 331 0.45 -12.12 16.99
C GLU A 331 1.77 -11.33 16.93
N GLY A 332 2.01 -10.60 15.84
CA GLY A 332 3.22 -9.80 15.65
C GLY A 332 3.32 -8.66 16.68
N ILE A 333 2.23 -7.93 16.91
CA ILE A 333 2.22 -6.90 17.95
C ILE A 333 2.31 -7.52 19.35
N GLY A 334 1.64 -8.64 19.59
CA GLY A 334 1.69 -9.36 20.86
C GLY A 334 3.09 -9.78 21.26
N ALA A 335 3.84 -10.36 20.32
CA ALA A 335 5.25 -10.70 20.51
C ALA A 335 6.12 -9.47 20.81
N ASN A 336 5.80 -8.31 20.23
CA ASN A 336 6.54 -7.08 20.44
C ASN A 336 6.29 -6.43 21.82
N VAL A 337 5.03 -6.44 22.27
CA VAL A 337 4.63 -5.75 23.51
C VAL A 337 4.61 -6.67 24.74
N GLY A 338 4.67 -7.99 24.53
CA GLY A 338 4.71 -9.00 25.59
C GLY A 338 3.33 -9.39 26.14
N TYR A 339 2.28 -9.30 25.32
CA TYR A 339 0.92 -9.70 25.67
C TYR A 339 0.29 -10.54 24.56
N ASP A 340 -0.55 -11.50 24.95
CA ASP A 340 -1.40 -12.21 24.00
C ASP A 340 -2.69 -11.41 23.78
N PHE A 341 -3.16 -11.37 22.53
CA PHE A 341 -4.35 -10.63 22.13
C PHE A 341 -5.41 -11.54 21.51
N LYS A 342 -6.67 -11.21 21.77
CA LYS A 342 -7.84 -11.73 21.06
C LYS A 342 -8.30 -10.73 20.01
N LYS A 343 -8.62 -11.24 18.82
CA LYS A 343 -9.12 -10.46 17.67
C LYS A 343 -10.63 -10.29 17.76
N ILE A 344 -11.09 -9.05 17.82
CA ILE A 344 -12.51 -8.67 17.74
C ILE A 344 -12.70 -8.00 16.38
N HIS A 345 -13.16 -8.76 15.39
CA HIS A 345 -13.40 -8.23 14.04
C HIS A 345 -14.59 -7.26 14.06
N LEU A 346 -14.46 -6.10 13.42
CA LEU A 346 -15.52 -5.08 13.40
C LEU A 346 -16.11 -4.83 12.01
N ALA A 347 -15.49 -5.38 10.97
CA ALA A 347 -15.97 -5.31 9.59
C ALA A 347 -15.60 -6.59 8.84
N GLU A 348 -16.45 -6.97 7.89
CA GLU A 348 -16.13 -8.00 6.92
C GLU A 348 -15.03 -7.50 5.97
N PRO A 349 -14.01 -8.32 5.65
CA PRO A 349 -12.99 -7.93 4.69
C PRO A 349 -13.57 -7.87 3.28
N CYS A 350 -13.15 -6.87 2.50
CA CYS A 350 -13.60 -6.66 1.13
C CYS A 350 -12.42 -6.26 0.24
N LYS A 351 -12.33 -6.87 -0.95
CA LYS A 351 -11.32 -6.48 -1.95
C LYS A 351 -11.57 -5.05 -2.40
N LYS A 352 -10.52 -4.24 -2.37
CA LYS A 352 -10.50 -2.83 -2.80
C LYS A 352 -9.24 -2.57 -3.61
N THR A 353 -9.26 -1.55 -4.45
CA THR A 353 -8.04 -1.12 -5.17
C THR A 353 -7.00 -0.66 -4.15
N SER A 354 -5.80 -1.23 -4.21
CA SER A 354 -4.68 -0.85 -3.35
C SER A 354 -3.41 -0.66 -4.18
N GLN A 355 -2.96 0.59 -4.31
CA GLN A 355 -1.73 0.95 -5.02
C GLN A 355 -0.51 1.06 -4.10
N SER A 356 -0.48 0.27 -3.01
CA SER A 356 0.51 0.41 -1.95
C SER A 356 1.90 -0.11 -2.33
N VAL A 357 1.99 -1.12 -3.19
CA VAL A 357 3.26 -1.64 -3.72
C VAL A 357 3.06 -1.97 -5.19
N LEU A 358 3.82 -1.30 -6.07
CA LEU A 358 3.71 -1.49 -7.52
C LEU A 358 5.09 -1.45 -8.18
N TRP A 359 5.48 -2.55 -8.82
CA TRP A 359 6.63 -2.61 -9.72
C TRP A 359 6.28 -2.00 -11.06
N SER A 360 7.06 -1.02 -11.51
CA SER A 360 6.88 -0.32 -12.77
C SER A 360 8.12 -0.47 -13.67
N ILE A 361 7.94 -0.37 -14.99
CA ILE A 361 9.03 -0.33 -15.95
C ILE A 361 9.23 1.14 -16.36
N PRO A 362 10.37 1.76 -16.03
CA PRO A 362 10.65 3.13 -16.43
C PRO A 362 10.97 3.24 -17.92
N THR A 363 10.80 4.45 -18.47
CA THR A 363 11.14 4.75 -19.88
C THR A 363 12.64 4.61 -20.20
N THR A 364 13.48 4.51 -19.17
CA THR A 364 14.93 4.26 -19.29
C THR A 364 15.30 2.79 -19.51
N SER A 365 14.35 1.86 -19.39
CA SER A 365 14.62 0.45 -19.70
C SER A 365 14.94 0.31 -21.19
N GLU A 366 16.12 -0.26 -21.50
CA GLU A 366 16.53 -0.53 -22.87
C GLU A 366 15.86 -1.79 -23.44
N ASN A 367 15.27 -2.62 -22.57
CA ASN A 367 14.53 -3.83 -22.96
C ASN A 367 13.33 -4.09 -22.01
N PRO A 368 12.21 -3.35 -22.16
CA PRO A 368 11.01 -3.52 -21.35
C PRO A 368 10.45 -4.94 -21.33
N GLN A 369 10.53 -5.65 -22.47
CA GLN A 369 10.10 -7.04 -22.56
C GLN A 369 10.88 -7.93 -21.58
N LYS A 370 12.22 -7.84 -21.58
CA LYS A 370 13.05 -8.67 -20.71
C LYS A 370 12.92 -8.29 -19.23
N ALA A 371 12.75 -6.99 -18.95
CA ALA A 371 12.40 -6.51 -17.61
C ALA A 371 11.08 -7.14 -17.11
N PHE A 372 10.06 -7.18 -17.97
CA PHE A 372 8.78 -7.81 -17.64
C PHE A 372 8.87 -9.33 -17.50
N GLU A 373 9.64 -10.03 -18.35
CA GLU A 373 9.89 -11.47 -18.20
C GLU A 373 10.53 -11.79 -16.85
N PHE A 374 11.51 -11.00 -16.42
CA PHE A 374 12.10 -11.13 -15.08
C PHE A 374 11.10 -10.80 -13.97
N LEU A 375 10.29 -9.75 -14.13
CA LEU A 375 9.22 -9.44 -13.19
C LEU A 375 8.23 -10.60 -13.05
N ASN A 376 7.83 -11.25 -14.15
CA ASN A 376 6.97 -12.43 -14.11
C ASN A 376 7.64 -13.60 -13.36
N LEU A 377 8.95 -13.79 -13.55
CA LEU A 377 9.70 -14.84 -12.89
C LEU A 377 9.64 -14.72 -11.36
N LEU A 378 9.52 -13.51 -10.79
CA LEU A 378 9.34 -13.33 -9.34
C LEU A 378 8.05 -13.97 -8.79
N TYR A 379 7.04 -14.22 -9.64
CA TYR A 379 5.77 -14.85 -9.25
C TYR A 379 5.76 -16.36 -9.55
N GLY A 380 6.84 -16.88 -10.13
CA GLY A 380 7.04 -18.29 -10.39
C GLY A 380 7.55 -19.05 -9.16
N ASP A 381 7.49 -20.37 -9.21
CA ASP A 381 7.90 -21.23 -8.09
C ASP A 381 9.43 -21.52 -8.21
N ASN A 382 10.29 -20.55 -7.88
CA ASN A 382 11.75 -20.60 -8.13
C ASN A 382 12.68 -19.97 -7.05
N ASP A 383 12.16 -19.62 -5.87
CA ASP A 383 12.89 -19.07 -4.71
C ASP A 383 13.64 -17.72 -4.93
N ILE A 384 13.48 -17.04 -6.08
CA ILE A 384 14.14 -15.74 -6.32
C ILE A 384 13.62 -14.67 -5.36
N ASP A 385 12.31 -14.61 -5.14
CA ASP A 385 11.68 -13.64 -4.25
C ASP A 385 12.05 -13.88 -2.77
N ASP A 386 12.13 -15.14 -2.34
CA ASP A 386 12.67 -15.55 -1.04
C ASP A 386 14.14 -15.10 -0.91
N THR A 387 14.97 -15.30 -1.95
CA THR A 387 16.37 -14.85 -1.95
C THR A 387 16.49 -13.32 -1.84
N LEU A 388 15.65 -12.57 -2.57
CA LEU A 388 15.63 -11.10 -2.54
C LEU A 388 15.14 -10.54 -1.20
N MET A 389 14.30 -11.27 -0.49
CA MET A 389 13.73 -10.88 0.80
C MET A 389 14.63 -11.31 1.97
N PHE A 390 15.00 -12.58 2.03
CA PHE A 390 15.67 -13.22 3.17
C PHE A 390 17.19 -13.30 3.04
N GLY A 391 17.75 -13.14 1.83
CA GLY A 391 19.17 -13.37 1.58
C GLY A 391 19.48 -14.86 1.41
N LEU A 392 20.65 -15.31 1.87
CA LEU A 392 21.11 -16.69 1.67
C LEU A 392 21.03 -17.50 2.97
N GLU A 393 20.56 -18.74 2.87
CA GLU A 393 20.61 -19.70 3.97
C GLU A 393 22.06 -19.92 4.44
N GLY A 394 22.27 -19.95 5.75
CA GLY A 394 23.59 -20.10 6.39
C GLY A 394 24.39 -18.79 6.50
N GLU A 395 24.02 -17.74 5.74
CA GLU A 395 24.60 -16.39 5.88
C GLU A 395 23.65 -15.41 6.57
N THR A 396 22.38 -15.37 6.15
CA THR A 396 21.35 -14.51 6.76
C THR A 396 20.45 -15.29 7.71
N TYR A 397 19.90 -16.41 7.24
CA TYR A 397 18.91 -17.19 7.99
C TYR A 397 19.25 -18.68 8.01
N GLN A 398 18.59 -19.44 8.86
CA GLN A 398 18.60 -20.90 8.87
C GLN A 398 17.18 -21.44 9.00
N VAL A 399 16.90 -22.55 8.31
CA VAL A 399 15.63 -23.26 8.41
C VAL A 399 15.55 -23.99 9.76
N VAL A 400 14.42 -23.84 10.44
CA VAL A 400 14.13 -24.51 11.72
C VAL A 400 13.00 -25.53 11.62
N GLU A 401 12.10 -25.35 10.65
CA GLU A 401 11.03 -26.29 10.32
C GLU A 401 10.76 -26.27 8.82
N ASP A 402 10.47 -27.44 8.24
CA ASP A 402 10.21 -27.61 6.81
C ASP A 402 9.20 -28.76 6.63
N ASN A 403 8.09 -28.49 5.95
CA ASN A 403 7.06 -29.49 5.64
C ASN A 403 7.03 -29.90 4.15
N GLY A 404 7.99 -29.41 3.36
CA GLY A 404 8.11 -29.60 1.91
C GLY A 404 7.33 -28.59 1.06
N THR A 405 6.50 -27.75 1.67
CA THR A 405 5.73 -26.67 1.01
C THR A 405 6.10 -25.31 1.60
N ASP A 406 6.17 -25.22 2.93
CA ASP A 406 6.48 -24.01 3.67
C ASP A 406 7.73 -24.27 4.55
N ARG A 407 8.50 -23.20 4.82
CA ARG A 407 9.72 -23.23 5.67
C ARG A 407 9.59 -22.21 6.78
N VAL A 408 9.86 -22.58 8.03
CA VAL A 408 10.06 -21.60 9.12
C VAL A 408 11.55 -21.34 9.26
N VAL A 409 11.90 -20.06 9.35
CA VAL A 409 13.28 -19.56 9.39
C VAL A 409 13.51 -18.63 10.58
N LYS A 410 14.77 -18.57 11.00
CA LYS A 410 15.28 -17.56 11.94
C LYS A 410 16.66 -17.08 11.50
N PHE A 411 17.10 -15.95 12.04
CA PHE A 411 18.45 -15.45 11.77
C PHE A 411 19.49 -16.48 12.23
N VAL A 412 20.61 -16.57 11.51
CA VAL A 412 21.73 -17.39 12.00
C VAL A 412 22.25 -16.85 13.33
N ASP A 413 22.81 -17.73 14.16
CA ASP A 413 23.23 -17.37 15.51
C ASP A 413 24.22 -16.18 15.50
N GLY A 414 23.88 -15.12 16.24
CA GLY A 414 24.73 -13.94 16.43
C GLY A 414 24.49 -12.79 15.46
N ILE A 415 23.52 -12.91 14.55
CA ILE A 415 23.01 -11.77 13.76
C ILE A 415 21.50 -11.59 13.94
N ASP A 416 21.01 -10.45 13.50
CA ASP A 416 19.61 -10.02 13.53
C ASP A 416 19.29 -9.19 12.28
N ALA A 417 18.07 -8.67 12.18
CA ALA A 417 17.65 -7.81 11.06
C ALA A 417 18.56 -6.60 10.82
N ALA A 418 19.22 -6.07 11.86
CA ALA A 418 20.08 -4.88 11.76
C ALA A 418 21.53 -5.23 11.36
N SER A 419 21.93 -6.48 11.55
CA SER A 419 23.31 -6.96 11.30
C SER A 419 23.40 -8.01 10.19
N ALA A 420 22.26 -8.44 9.65
CA ALA A 420 22.17 -9.36 8.53
C ALA A 420 23.00 -8.88 7.32
N PRO A 421 23.77 -9.77 6.67
CA PRO A 421 24.62 -9.39 5.54
C PRO A 421 23.79 -8.91 4.34
N TYR A 422 22.60 -9.48 4.17
CA TYR A 422 21.59 -9.05 3.22
C TYR A 422 20.21 -9.41 3.77
N TYR A 423 19.34 -8.41 3.91
CA TYR A 423 17.97 -8.60 4.36
C TYR A 423 17.12 -7.42 3.87
N CYS A 424 16.02 -7.70 3.19
CA CYS A 424 15.03 -6.71 2.80
C CYS A 424 13.72 -7.08 3.49
N TYR A 425 13.18 -6.21 4.33
CA TYR A 425 11.87 -6.44 4.96
C TYR A 425 10.74 -5.66 4.27
N ALA A 426 10.96 -5.16 3.05
CA ALA A 426 10.00 -4.24 2.41
C ALA A 426 8.70 -4.93 1.97
N GLY A 427 8.69 -6.27 1.85
CA GLY A 427 7.46 -6.98 1.50
C GLY A 427 7.02 -6.78 0.05
N VAL A 428 7.97 -6.56 -0.89
CA VAL A 428 7.66 -6.04 -2.23
C VAL A 428 7.74 -7.04 -3.38
N TYR A 429 8.35 -8.21 -3.19
CA TYR A 429 8.64 -9.13 -4.29
C TYR A 429 7.56 -10.18 -4.48
N GLY A 430 7.31 -10.56 -5.74
CA GLY A 430 6.78 -11.88 -6.09
C GLY A 430 5.54 -12.35 -5.36
N ASP A 431 5.55 -13.64 -4.98
CA ASP A 431 4.45 -14.31 -4.29
C ASP A 431 4.74 -14.46 -2.79
N ARG A 432 4.20 -13.52 -2.02
CA ARG A 432 4.36 -13.48 -0.56
C ARG A 432 3.67 -14.63 0.15
N LEU A 433 2.75 -15.33 -0.51
CA LEU A 433 2.04 -16.48 0.08
C LEU A 433 2.87 -17.77 0.01
N THR A 434 4.06 -17.73 -0.59
CA THR A 434 5.01 -18.85 -0.68
C THR A 434 6.35 -18.56 -0.03
N TRP A 435 6.53 -17.36 0.53
CA TRP A 435 7.76 -16.98 1.22
C TRP A 435 8.06 -17.86 2.44
N SER A 436 9.33 -17.93 2.81
CA SER A 436 9.73 -18.45 4.11
C SER A 436 9.05 -17.66 5.24
N ILE A 437 8.79 -18.34 6.36
CA ILE A 437 8.03 -17.82 7.49
C ILE A 437 9.01 -17.47 8.61
N TRP A 438 9.06 -16.20 9.03
CA TRP A 438 9.86 -15.82 10.20
C TRP A 438 9.24 -16.33 11.51
N GLU A 439 10.05 -16.93 12.39
CA GLU A 439 9.69 -17.06 13.81
C GLU A 439 9.26 -15.68 14.38
N PRO A 440 8.25 -15.63 15.27
CA PRO A 440 7.62 -16.75 15.97
C PRO A 440 6.39 -17.36 15.26
N ASN A 441 6.12 -17.00 14.00
CA ASN A 441 5.00 -17.61 13.27
C ASN A 441 5.25 -19.10 13.02
N THR A 442 4.17 -19.86 12.92
CA THR A 442 4.18 -21.32 12.78
C THR A 442 4.17 -21.75 11.31
N ILE A 443 4.54 -23.00 11.05
CA ILE A 443 4.65 -23.59 9.70
C ILE A 443 3.36 -23.50 8.87
N ASP A 444 2.20 -23.33 9.49
CA ASP A 444 0.89 -23.18 8.86
C ASP A 444 0.52 -21.72 8.53
N PHE A 445 1.37 -20.73 8.83
CA PHE A 445 1.06 -19.31 8.66
C PHE A 445 0.67 -18.95 7.22
N ASN A 446 1.44 -19.40 6.22
CA ASN A 446 1.10 -19.18 4.81
C ASN A 446 -0.23 -19.83 4.44
N GLN A 447 -0.57 -20.99 5.03
CA GLN A 447 -1.88 -21.61 4.83
C GLN A 447 -3.00 -20.76 5.43
N GLN A 448 -2.80 -20.18 6.62
CA GLN A 448 -3.77 -19.26 7.22
C GLN A 448 -4.01 -18.03 6.34
N LEU A 449 -2.96 -17.48 5.70
CA LEU A 449 -3.10 -16.37 4.75
C LEU A 449 -3.87 -16.78 3.48
N ARG A 450 -3.62 -17.99 2.95
CA ARG A 450 -4.37 -18.54 1.81
C ARG A 450 -5.84 -18.79 2.16
N ASP A 451 -6.11 -19.41 3.31
CA ASP A 451 -7.47 -19.65 3.80
C ASP A 451 -8.22 -18.33 4.03
N PHE A 452 -7.54 -17.31 4.56
CA PHE A 452 -8.09 -15.97 4.70
C PHE A 452 -8.43 -15.35 3.33
N ASN A 453 -7.54 -15.46 2.34
CA ASN A 453 -7.81 -15.04 0.97
C ASN A 453 -9.02 -15.73 0.36
N ASP A 454 -9.12 -17.05 0.52
CA ASP A 454 -10.24 -17.85 0.01
C ASP A 454 -11.58 -17.49 0.70
N SER A 455 -11.54 -16.97 1.93
CA SER A 455 -12.72 -16.49 2.64
C SER A 455 -13.26 -15.16 2.09
N ILE A 456 -12.43 -14.36 1.44
CA ILE A 456 -12.78 -13.02 0.93
C ILE A 456 -13.52 -13.16 -0.39
N THR A 457 -14.85 -13.11 -0.31
CA THR A 457 -15.74 -13.17 -1.48
C THR A 457 -16.27 -11.81 -1.92
N ALA A 458 -16.21 -10.81 -1.04
CA ALA A 458 -16.69 -9.47 -1.31
C ALA A 458 -15.66 -8.64 -2.09
N ALA A 459 -16.14 -7.87 -3.06
CA ALA A 459 -15.34 -6.92 -3.82
C ALA A 459 -16.09 -5.60 -3.97
N SER A 460 -15.39 -4.50 -3.79
CA SER A 460 -15.93 -3.16 -4.03
C SER A 460 -16.32 -3.00 -5.49
N PRO A 461 -17.41 -2.29 -5.81
CA PRO A 461 -17.74 -1.95 -7.19
C PRO A 461 -16.73 -0.98 -7.82
N ALA A 462 -15.82 -0.40 -7.03
CA ALA A 462 -14.69 0.40 -7.48
C ALA A 462 -13.36 -0.39 -7.60
N LEU A 463 -13.38 -1.73 -7.49
CA LEU A 463 -12.15 -2.53 -7.66
C LEU A 463 -11.55 -2.34 -9.07
N GLY A 464 -10.29 -1.88 -9.08
CA GLY A 464 -9.54 -1.49 -10.28
C GLY A 464 -9.75 -0.04 -10.74
N TYR A 465 -10.51 0.76 -10.00
CA TYR A 465 -10.65 2.20 -10.23
C TYR A 465 -9.75 2.98 -9.26
N SER A 466 -9.15 4.06 -9.78
CA SER A 466 -8.41 5.04 -9.00
C SER A 466 -8.77 6.44 -9.47
N PHE A 467 -9.16 7.31 -8.54
CA PHE A 467 -9.49 8.70 -8.83
C PHE A 467 -8.27 9.48 -9.32
N GLU A 468 -8.44 10.21 -10.43
CA GLU A 468 -7.44 11.13 -10.97
C GLU A 468 -7.65 12.54 -10.42
N ILE A 469 -6.65 13.02 -9.66
CA ILE A 469 -6.66 14.37 -9.10
C ILE A 469 -6.22 15.36 -10.18
N THR A 470 -7.18 15.92 -10.90
CA THR A 470 -6.89 16.89 -11.97
C THR A 470 -6.42 18.24 -11.43
N ASP A 471 -5.71 19.01 -12.26
CA ASP A 471 -5.25 20.36 -11.93
C ASP A 471 -6.38 21.26 -11.40
N ASP A 472 -7.58 21.16 -11.98
CA ASP A 472 -8.75 21.96 -11.65
C ASP A 472 -9.31 21.70 -10.24
N ILE A 473 -9.15 20.48 -9.70
CA ILE A 473 -9.65 20.13 -8.36
C ILE A 473 -8.54 19.96 -7.30
N SER A 474 -7.27 19.96 -7.71
CA SER A 474 -6.10 19.73 -6.84
C SER A 474 -6.06 20.62 -5.59
N SER A 475 -6.41 21.90 -5.75
CA SER A 475 -6.43 22.88 -4.66
C SER A 475 -7.55 22.61 -3.65
N ALA A 476 -8.75 22.24 -4.14
CA ALA A 476 -9.87 21.87 -3.28
C ALA A 476 -9.58 20.56 -2.54
N TYR A 477 -9.07 19.54 -3.25
CA TYR A 477 -8.66 18.26 -2.65
C TYR A 477 -7.65 18.45 -1.51
N SER A 478 -6.65 19.31 -1.70
CA SER A 478 -5.65 19.65 -0.67
C SER A 478 -6.28 20.36 0.53
N ALA A 479 -7.21 21.30 0.29
CA ALA A 479 -7.90 22.01 1.36
C ALA A 479 -8.79 21.07 2.19
N VAL A 480 -9.57 20.20 1.52
CA VAL A 480 -10.42 19.19 2.18
C VAL A 480 -9.56 18.23 3.00
N SER A 481 -8.44 17.75 2.45
CA SER A 481 -7.49 16.88 3.17
C SER A 481 -6.97 17.53 4.45
N ALA A 482 -6.72 18.84 4.45
CA ALA A 482 -6.27 19.56 5.63
C ALA A 482 -7.38 19.69 6.69
N VAL A 483 -8.64 19.89 6.26
CA VAL A 483 -9.80 19.92 7.16
C VAL A 483 -10.00 18.54 7.80
N VAL A 484 -9.95 17.45 7.03
CA VAL A 484 -10.02 16.08 7.57
C VAL A 484 -8.98 15.88 8.67
N LYS A 485 -7.70 16.14 8.38
CA LYS A 485 -6.58 15.99 9.33
C LYS A 485 -6.74 16.84 10.60
N GLN A 486 -7.44 17.98 10.52
CA GLN A 486 -7.68 18.84 11.67
C GLN A 486 -8.74 18.26 12.62
N TYR A 487 -9.79 17.62 12.08
CA TYR A 487 -10.98 17.25 12.84
C TYR A 487 -10.96 15.80 13.32
N THR A 488 -10.48 14.85 12.51
CA THR A 488 -10.60 13.42 12.80
C THR A 488 -9.89 12.96 14.07
N PRO A 489 -8.73 13.51 14.50
CA PRO A 489 -8.11 13.09 15.75
C PRO A 489 -8.96 13.44 16.98
N THR A 490 -9.61 14.60 16.96
CA THR A 490 -10.47 15.06 18.06
C THR A 490 -11.74 14.20 18.16
N ILE A 491 -12.32 13.83 17.02
CA ILE A 491 -13.49 12.93 16.96
C ILE A 491 -13.09 11.52 17.39
N SER A 492 -11.96 11.02 16.90
CA SER A 492 -11.42 9.71 17.28
C SER A 492 -11.15 9.60 18.78
N ALA A 493 -10.73 10.69 19.42
CA ALA A 493 -10.54 10.71 20.88
C ALA A 493 -11.82 10.94 21.68
N GLY A 494 -12.97 11.20 21.03
CA GLY A 494 -14.20 11.61 21.72
C GLY A 494 -14.05 12.94 22.48
N ALA A 495 -13.06 13.77 22.11
CA ALA A 495 -12.67 14.95 22.89
C ALA A 495 -13.58 16.17 22.69
N ALA A 496 -14.52 16.10 21.74
CA ALA A 496 -15.50 17.15 21.47
C ALA A 496 -16.92 16.57 21.31
N ASN A 497 -17.93 17.32 21.74
CA ASN A 497 -19.33 16.90 21.62
C ASN A 497 -19.75 16.83 20.13
N PRO A 498 -20.12 15.64 19.62
CA PRO A 498 -20.43 15.45 18.20
C PRO A 498 -21.62 16.26 17.71
N ASP A 499 -22.61 16.56 18.57
CA ASP A 499 -23.80 17.36 18.20
C ASP A 499 -23.44 18.78 17.74
N THR A 500 -22.27 19.26 18.14
CA THR A 500 -21.77 20.60 17.78
C THR A 500 -20.55 20.54 16.87
N TYR A 501 -19.69 19.54 17.06
CA TYR A 501 -18.43 19.43 16.35
C TYR A 501 -18.59 18.85 14.94
N LEU A 502 -19.47 17.85 14.76
CA LEU A 502 -19.72 17.28 13.43
C LEU A 502 -20.36 18.28 12.46
N PRO A 503 -21.39 19.07 12.83
CA PRO A 503 -21.92 20.08 11.92
C PRO A 503 -20.89 21.11 11.47
N GLN A 504 -19.97 21.52 12.37
CA GLN A 504 -18.89 22.42 12.01
C GLN A 504 -17.89 21.76 11.06
N PHE A 505 -17.52 20.51 11.33
CA PHE A 505 -16.63 19.73 10.47
C PHE A 505 -17.20 19.63 9.04
N ILE A 506 -18.47 19.23 8.91
CA ILE A 506 -19.16 19.10 7.62
C ILE A 506 -19.18 20.45 6.89
N GLN A 507 -19.50 21.55 7.59
CA GLN A 507 -19.49 22.89 7.01
C GLN A 507 -18.10 23.32 6.51
N ASP A 508 -17.04 23.00 7.26
CA ASP A 508 -15.67 23.31 6.87
C ASP A 508 -15.23 22.49 5.65
N LEU A 509 -15.64 21.21 5.55
CA LEU A 509 -15.43 20.37 4.37
C LEU A 509 -16.14 20.95 3.14
N GLU A 510 -17.40 21.34 3.27
CA GLU A 510 -18.17 21.99 2.21
C GLU A 510 -17.51 23.29 1.76
N THR A 511 -17.05 24.11 2.70
CA THR A 511 -16.33 25.37 2.42
C THR A 511 -15.00 25.13 1.72
N ALA A 512 -14.31 24.03 2.05
CA ALA A 512 -13.07 23.61 1.39
C ALA A 512 -13.28 23.02 -0.01
N GLY A 513 -14.54 22.73 -0.40
CA GLY A 513 -14.89 22.29 -1.74
C GLY A 513 -15.09 20.77 -1.89
N ILE A 514 -15.39 20.03 -0.81
CA ILE A 514 -15.57 18.57 -0.89
C ILE A 514 -16.62 18.14 -1.92
N ASN A 515 -17.69 18.91 -2.09
CA ASN A 515 -18.76 18.59 -3.03
C ASN A 515 -18.28 18.63 -4.49
N ASP A 516 -17.40 19.57 -4.84
CA ASP A 516 -16.85 19.68 -6.19
C ASP A 516 -15.88 18.52 -6.48
N VAL A 517 -15.07 18.14 -5.48
CA VAL A 517 -14.16 16.98 -5.59
C VAL A 517 -14.95 15.68 -5.74
N ILE A 518 -15.99 15.46 -4.93
CA ILE A 518 -16.88 14.28 -5.04
C ILE A 518 -17.56 14.23 -6.40
N ALA A 519 -18.06 15.37 -6.90
CA ALA A 519 -18.73 15.42 -8.19
C ALA A 519 -17.78 15.04 -9.35
N GLU A 520 -16.53 15.49 -9.33
CA GLU A 520 -15.54 15.09 -10.32
C GLU A 520 -15.16 13.61 -10.18
N ASN A 521 -14.99 13.10 -8.96
CA ASN A 521 -14.73 11.69 -8.73
C ASN A 521 -15.89 10.80 -9.23
N GLN A 522 -17.15 11.17 -8.95
CA GLN A 522 -18.31 10.43 -9.44
C GLN A 522 -18.36 10.41 -10.98
N LYS A 523 -18.05 11.54 -11.62
CA LYS A 523 -18.00 11.64 -13.08
C LYS A 523 -16.95 10.70 -13.69
N GLN A 524 -15.75 10.66 -13.11
CA GLN A 524 -14.70 9.74 -13.56
C GLN A 524 -15.07 8.28 -13.30
N PHE A 525 -15.61 7.98 -12.12
CA PHE A 525 -16.05 6.64 -11.75
C PHE A 525 -17.15 6.12 -12.67
N ASP A 526 -18.17 6.93 -12.97
CA ASP A 526 -19.24 6.57 -13.89
C ASP A 526 -18.73 6.31 -15.31
N ALA A 527 -17.77 7.12 -15.77
CA ALA A 527 -17.14 6.94 -17.08
C ALA A 527 -16.33 5.63 -17.15
N TRP A 528 -15.53 5.34 -16.12
CA TRP A 528 -14.77 4.08 -16.02
C TRP A 528 -15.70 2.86 -15.97
N ARG A 529 -16.78 2.92 -15.19
CA ARG A 529 -17.78 1.84 -15.12
C ARG A 529 -18.46 1.59 -16.46
N ALA A 530 -18.72 2.63 -17.25
CA ALA A 530 -19.33 2.50 -18.57
C ALA A 530 -18.39 1.93 -19.64
N ALA A 531 -17.07 1.95 -19.40
CA ALA A 531 -16.05 1.43 -20.30
C ALA A 531 -15.68 -0.04 -20.05
N LYS A 532 -16.14 -0.63 -18.94
CA LYS A 532 -15.89 -2.01 -18.52
C LYS A 532 -16.75 -3.05 -19.25
#